data_AF-A0A966A884-F1
#
_entry.id   AF-A0A966A884-F1
#
_cell.length_a   1.000
_cell.length_b   1.000
_cell.length_c   1.000
_cell.angle_alpha   90.00
_cell.angle_beta   90.00
_cell.angle_gamma   90.00
#
_symmetry.space_group_name_H-M   'P 1'
#
loop_
_entity.id
_entity.type
_entity.pdbx_description
1 polymer ?
#
loop_
_entity_poly.entity_id
_entity_poly.type
_entity_poly.pdbx_seq_one_letter_code
_entity_poly.pdbx_strand_id
1 'polypeptide(L)'
;MNRRSSWNRTNVLLPSLVICLFVVGYLLTGYLTLDETTRLVPLLAGGITLLLLLADMFRAAFGTSADGDAAATERPGPDVARGREIVAILFVAGGVVAIYLVGFLVAIPLYLYASIAFLGQQSRRSALIVALVTSLVIYLVFEVALAYDLFAGVLLS
;
A
#
# COMPACT_ATOMS: atom_id res chain seq x y z
N MET A 1 -32.25 16.13 19.42
CA MET A 1 -31.08 15.38 19.94
C MET A 1 -30.67 14.28 18.94
N ASN A 2 -29.64 14.57 18.13
CA ASN A 2 -28.58 13.67 17.61
C ASN A 2 -28.84 12.29 16.95
N ARG A 3 -29.82 12.11 16.05
CA ARG A 3 -29.90 10.86 15.23
C ARG A 3 -29.05 10.84 13.94
N ARG A 4 -28.51 11.97 13.49
CA ARG A 4 -27.69 12.02 12.25
C ARG A 4 -26.22 11.68 12.45
N SER A 5 -25.66 11.76 13.66
CA SER A 5 -24.22 11.52 13.86
C SER A 5 -23.83 10.05 14.03
N SER A 6 -24.76 9.16 14.41
CA SER A 6 -24.49 7.72 14.53
C SER A 6 -24.46 7.02 13.17
N TRP A 7 -25.26 7.46 12.20
CA TRP A 7 -25.32 6.91 10.84
C TRP A 7 -24.02 7.09 10.05
N ASN A 8 -23.32 8.21 10.21
CA ASN A 8 -22.03 8.42 9.57
C ASN A 8 -20.93 7.53 10.18
N ARG A 9 -20.95 7.29 11.50
CA ARG A 9 -19.94 6.45 12.16
C ARG A 9 -20.07 4.98 11.77
N THR A 10 -21.29 4.45 11.70
CA THR A 10 -21.51 3.05 11.30
C THR A 10 -21.10 2.79 9.85
N ASN A 11 -21.32 3.74 8.94
CA ASN A 11 -20.95 3.58 7.53
C ASN A 11 -19.44 3.68 7.27
N VAL A 12 -18.70 4.39 8.13
CA VAL A 12 -17.23 4.50 8.05
C VAL A 12 -16.54 3.31 8.72
N LEU A 13 -17.07 2.82 9.84
CA LEU A 13 -16.45 1.71 10.59
C LEU A 13 -16.69 0.34 9.95
N LEU A 14 -17.80 0.16 9.23
CA LEU A 14 -18.17 -1.11 8.61
C LEU A 14 -17.12 -1.59 7.57
N PRO A 15 -16.66 -0.78 6.60
CA PRO A 15 -15.60 -1.20 5.68
C PRO A 15 -14.28 -1.50 6.39
N SER A 16 -13.84 -0.67 7.36
CA SER A 16 -12.60 -0.92 8.11
C SER A 16 -12.67 -2.22 8.93
N LEU A 17 -13.82 -2.54 9.50
CA LEU A 17 -14.04 -3.78 10.25
C LEU A 17 -14.02 -5.02 9.33
N VAL A 18 -14.63 -4.93 8.14
CA VAL A 18 -14.59 -6.02 7.14
C VAL A 18 -13.16 -6.28 6.66
N ILE A 19 -12.40 -5.22 6.35
CA ILE A 19 -10.99 -5.34 5.94
C ILE A 19 -10.16 -5.93 7.09
N CYS A 20 -10.37 -5.49 8.32
CA CYS A 20 -9.68 -6.02 9.49
C CYS A 20 -9.94 -7.53 9.66
N LEU A 21 -11.21 -7.97 9.57
CA LEU A 21 -11.57 -9.37 9.69
C LEU A 21 -10.98 -10.22 8.55
N PHE A 22 -10.92 -9.66 7.34
CA PHE A 22 -10.24 -10.29 6.20
C PHE A 22 -8.74 -10.45 6.42
N VAL A 23 -8.05 -9.40 6.88
CA VAL A 23 -6.61 -9.44 7.19
C VAL A 23 -6.31 -10.45 8.29
N VAL A 24 -7.13 -10.50 9.34
CA VAL A 24 -7.01 -11.50 10.41
C VAL A 24 -7.20 -12.91 9.86
N GLY A 25 -8.21 -13.15 9.02
CA GLY A 25 -8.44 -14.44 8.36
C GLY A 25 -7.28 -14.86 7.47
N TYR A 26 -6.72 -13.92 6.71
CA TYR A 26 -5.52 -14.14 5.89
C TYR A 26 -4.29 -14.51 6.75
N LEU A 27 -4.05 -13.78 7.84
CA LEU A 27 -2.96 -14.07 8.79
C LEU A 27 -3.12 -15.44 9.44
N LEU A 28 -4.34 -15.80 9.85
CA LEU A 28 -4.67 -17.11 10.40
C LEU A 28 -4.40 -18.22 9.39
N THR A 29 -4.82 -18.02 8.14
CA THR A 29 -4.60 -19.00 7.07
C THR A 29 -3.10 -19.15 6.83
N GLY A 30 -2.35 -18.05 6.69
CA GLY A 30 -0.91 -18.08 6.53
C GLY A 30 -0.19 -18.75 7.71
N TYR A 31 -0.62 -18.50 8.94
CA TYR A 31 -0.06 -19.13 10.14
C TYR A 31 -0.32 -20.64 10.19
N LEU A 32 -1.48 -21.10 9.71
CA LEU A 32 -1.86 -22.51 9.74
C LEU A 32 -1.28 -23.32 8.57
N THR A 33 -1.06 -22.71 7.39
CA THR A 33 -0.73 -23.45 6.15
C THR A 33 0.71 -23.31 5.67
N LEU A 34 1.44 -22.24 6.02
CA LEU A 34 2.79 -22.01 5.48
C LEU A 34 3.86 -22.65 6.37
N ASP A 35 5.11 -22.77 5.91
CA ASP A 35 6.25 -23.17 6.75
C ASP A 35 6.84 -21.98 7.52
N GLU A 36 7.61 -22.23 8.58
CA GLU A 36 8.10 -21.20 9.53
C GLU A 36 8.78 -20.00 8.84
N THR A 37 9.57 -20.24 7.80
CA THR A 37 10.28 -19.18 7.06
C THR A 37 9.33 -18.39 6.15
N THR A 38 8.37 -19.06 5.52
CA THR A 38 7.42 -18.43 4.57
C THR A 38 6.29 -17.69 5.29
N ARG A 39 6.03 -18.00 6.57
CA ARG A 39 5.04 -17.29 7.42
C ARG A 39 5.42 -15.84 7.73
N LEU A 40 6.72 -15.51 7.72
CA LEU A 40 7.19 -14.19 8.13
C LEU A 40 6.70 -13.06 7.19
N VAL A 41 6.62 -13.32 5.89
CA VAL A 41 6.15 -12.32 4.90
C VAL A 41 4.68 -11.92 5.17
N PRO A 42 3.70 -12.85 5.20
CA PRO A 42 2.33 -12.51 5.52
C PRO A 42 2.17 -11.96 6.94
N LEU A 43 2.96 -12.44 7.92
CA LEU A 43 2.92 -11.91 9.30
C LEU A 43 3.35 -10.45 9.38
N LEU A 44 4.45 -10.07 8.73
CA LEU A 44 4.92 -8.69 8.72
C LEU A 44 3.96 -7.78 7.94
N ALA A 45 3.58 -8.19 6.73
CA ALA A 45 2.69 -7.40 5.88
C ALA A 45 1.29 -7.25 6.52
N GLY A 46 0.70 -8.36 6.97
CA GLY A 46 -0.59 -8.35 7.64
C GLY A 46 -0.53 -7.67 9.00
N GLY A 47 0.55 -7.83 9.77
CA GLY A 47 0.74 -7.17 11.06
C GLY A 47 0.82 -5.64 10.95
N ILE A 48 1.61 -5.12 9.99
CA ILE A 48 1.66 -3.67 9.71
C ILE A 48 0.29 -3.17 9.27
N THR A 49 -0.37 -3.89 8.36
CA THR A 49 -1.71 -3.54 7.88
C THR A 49 -2.73 -3.51 9.03
N LEU A 50 -2.69 -4.50 9.92
CA LEU A 50 -3.54 -4.56 11.10
C LEU A 50 -3.28 -3.38 12.04
N LEU A 51 -2.01 -3.03 12.27
CA LEU A 51 -1.64 -1.90 13.11
C LEU A 51 -2.17 -0.58 12.53
N LEU A 52 -2.07 -0.39 11.21
CA LEU A 52 -2.61 0.78 10.52
C LEU A 52 -4.15 0.84 10.59
N LEU A 53 -4.83 -0.28 10.40
CA LEU A 53 -6.29 -0.39 10.53
C LEU A 53 -6.76 -0.08 11.95
N LEU A 54 -6.04 -0.59 12.95
CA LEU A 54 -6.33 -0.28 14.35
C LEU A 54 -6.12 1.21 14.61
N ALA A 55 -5.01 1.80 14.17
CA ALA A 55 -4.76 3.23 14.30
C ALA A 55 -5.87 4.07 13.66
N ASP A 56 -6.34 3.67 12.47
CA ASP A 56 -7.46 4.30 11.77
C ASP A 56 -8.78 4.19 12.56
N MET A 57 -9.12 3.00 13.05
CA MET A 57 -10.30 2.79 13.90
C MET A 57 -10.22 3.59 15.20
N PHE A 58 -9.04 3.68 15.82
CA PHE A 58 -8.81 4.53 17.00
C PHE A 58 -9.04 6.01 16.65
N ARG A 59 -8.50 6.52 15.54
CA ARG A 59 -8.74 7.92 15.11
C ARG A 59 -10.22 8.19 14.83
N ALA A 60 -10.90 7.26 14.17
CA ALA A 60 -12.33 7.34 13.90
C ALA A 60 -13.19 7.29 15.18
N ALA A 61 -12.78 6.51 16.18
CA ALA A 61 -13.48 6.39 17.47
C ALA A 61 -13.27 7.63 18.36
N PHE A 62 -12.05 8.18 18.39
CA PHE A 62 -11.66 9.31 19.25
C PHE A 62 -11.85 10.69 18.59
N GLY A 63 -12.39 10.74 17.37
CA GLY A 63 -12.89 11.97 16.76
C GLY A 63 -11.80 12.92 16.24
N THR A 64 -10.53 12.50 16.20
CA THR A 64 -9.47 13.22 15.50
C THR A 64 -9.60 12.96 14.01
N SER A 65 -10.60 13.61 13.40
CA SER A 65 -10.76 13.72 11.95
C SER A 65 -9.67 14.64 11.38
N ALA A 66 -8.41 14.26 11.55
CA ALA A 66 -7.31 14.80 10.79
C ALA A 66 -7.08 13.84 9.62
N ASP A 67 -7.52 14.30 8.45
CA ASP A 67 -7.34 13.73 7.10
C ASP A 67 -8.27 12.59 6.68
N GLY A 68 -9.56 12.93 6.57
CA GLY A 68 -10.53 12.17 5.78
C GLY A 68 -10.50 12.47 4.28
N ASP A 69 -9.42 13.02 3.73
CA ASP A 69 -9.39 13.53 2.34
C ASP A 69 -8.18 13.08 1.50
N ALA A 70 -7.40 12.09 1.96
CA ALA A 70 -6.36 11.48 1.12
C ALA A 70 -6.92 10.43 0.14
N ALA A 71 -8.11 9.87 0.41
CA ALA A 71 -8.77 8.87 -0.43
C ALA A 71 -9.93 9.42 -1.28
N ALA A 72 -10.28 10.70 -1.11
CA ALA A 72 -11.22 11.42 -1.96
C ALA A 72 -10.47 12.29 -2.98
N THR A 73 -9.42 11.74 -3.60
CA THR A 73 -8.73 12.43 -4.69
C THR A 73 -9.68 12.55 -5.87
N GLU A 74 -10.20 13.77 -6.05
CA GLU A 74 -10.80 14.34 -7.27
C GLU A 74 -11.42 13.31 -8.21
N ARG A 75 -12.75 13.18 -8.20
CA ARG A 75 -13.48 12.63 -9.35
C ARG A 75 -13.26 13.58 -10.53
N PRO A 76 -12.42 13.25 -11.53
CA PRO A 76 -12.34 14.07 -12.74
C PRO A 76 -13.65 13.84 -13.51
N GLY A 77 -14.08 14.84 -14.29
CA GLY A 77 -15.22 14.66 -15.20
C GLY A 77 -15.05 13.42 -16.09
N PRO A 78 -16.15 12.81 -16.58
CA PRO A 78 -16.16 11.50 -17.22
C PRO A 78 -15.16 11.35 -18.39
N ASP A 79 -14.84 12.43 -19.09
CA ASP A 79 -13.86 12.41 -20.20
C ASP A 79 -12.39 12.51 -19.75
N VAL A 80 -12.10 13.18 -18.62
CA VAL A 80 -10.74 13.25 -18.05
C VAL A 80 -10.39 11.96 -17.28
N ALA A 81 -11.41 11.27 -16.75
CA ALA A 81 -11.26 10.05 -15.98
C ALA A 81 -10.68 8.88 -16.82
N ARG A 82 -11.16 8.67 -18.06
CA ARG A 82 -10.69 7.56 -18.92
C ARG A 82 -9.21 7.64 -19.27
N GLY A 83 -8.71 8.83 -19.60
CA GLY A 83 -7.30 9.01 -19.96
C GLY A 83 -6.36 8.75 -18.78
N ARG A 84 -6.74 9.24 -17.59
CA ARG A 84 -5.96 9.04 -16.36
C ARG A 84 -5.96 7.57 -15.92
N GLU A 85 -7.09 6.88 -16.11
CA GLU A 85 -7.23 5.45 -15.79
C GLU A 85 -6.35 4.57 -16.68
N ILE A 86 -6.33 4.82 -18.00
CA ILE A 86 -5.45 4.11 -18.93
C ILE A 86 -3.97 4.34 -18.56
N VAL A 87 -3.60 5.58 -18.25
CA VAL A 87 -2.24 5.92 -17.83
C VAL A 87 -1.86 5.20 -16.53
N ALA A 88 -2.76 5.11 -15.56
CA ALA A 88 -2.53 4.36 -14.33
C ALA A 88 -2.33 2.86 -14.60
N ILE A 89 -3.18 2.26 -15.45
CA ILE A 89 -3.05 0.85 -15.85
C ILE A 89 -1.70 0.61 -16.54
N LEU A 90 -1.30 1.49 -17.48
CA LEU A 90 -0.01 1.41 -18.15
C LEU A 90 1.16 1.56 -17.17
N PHE A 91 1.03 2.42 -16.16
CA PHE A 91 2.04 2.57 -15.13
C PHE A 91 2.21 1.29 -14.32
N VAL A 92 1.10 0.70 -13.85
CA VAL A 92 1.12 -0.56 -13.10
C VAL A 92 1.72 -1.69 -13.95
N ALA A 93 1.28 -1.82 -15.21
CA ALA A 93 1.83 -2.80 -16.14
C ALA A 93 3.33 -2.57 -16.38
N GLY A 94 3.75 -1.32 -16.57
CA GLY A 94 5.15 -0.93 -16.71
C GLY A 94 5.98 -1.26 -15.46
N GLY A 95 5.42 -1.07 -14.27
CA GLY A 95 6.04 -1.47 -13.01
C GLY A 95 6.26 -2.98 -12.92
N VAL A 96 5.26 -3.78 -13.30
CA VAL A 96 5.39 -5.25 -13.35
C VAL A 96 6.47 -5.69 -14.33
N VAL A 97 6.50 -5.09 -15.53
CA VAL A 97 7.55 -5.34 -16.52
C VAL A 97 8.93 -4.94 -15.99
N ALA A 98 9.04 -3.79 -15.31
CA ALA A 98 10.28 -3.35 -14.71
C ALA A 98 10.78 -4.31 -13.63
N ILE A 99 9.90 -4.80 -12.74
CA ILE A 99 10.24 -5.82 -11.73
C ILE A 99 10.78 -7.08 -12.41
N TYR A 100 10.15 -7.51 -13.50
CA TYR A 100 10.59 -8.68 -14.26
C TYR A 100 11.99 -8.48 -14.88
N LEU A 101 12.25 -7.27 -15.42
CA LEU A 101 13.50 -6.99 -16.13
C LEU A 101 14.69 -6.72 -15.19
N VAL A 102 14.54 -5.81 -14.23
CA VAL A 102 15.64 -5.30 -13.36
C VAL A 102 15.50 -5.70 -11.89
N GLY A 103 14.49 -6.52 -11.56
CA GLY A 103 14.32 -7.07 -10.22
C GLY A 103 13.56 -6.16 -9.27
N PHE A 104 13.10 -6.75 -8.17
CA PHE A 104 12.20 -6.09 -7.23
C PHE A 104 12.86 -4.89 -6.52
N LEU A 105 14.11 -5.06 -6.08
CA LEU A 105 14.83 -4.06 -5.28
C LEU A 105 15.04 -2.74 -6.02
N VAL A 106 15.29 -2.80 -7.34
CA VAL A 106 15.52 -1.63 -8.18
C VAL A 106 14.22 -1.11 -8.79
N ALA A 107 13.32 -2.01 -9.21
CA ALA A 107 12.10 -1.61 -9.91
C ALA A 107 11.11 -0.87 -9.00
N ILE A 108 10.93 -1.29 -7.74
CA ILE A 108 9.98 -0.67 -6.81
C ILE A 108 10.30 0.82 -6.57
N PRO A 109 11.52 1.22 -6.18
CA PRO A 109 11.80 2.64 -5.95
C PRO A 109 11.79 3.46 -7.23
N LEU A 110 12.19 2.88 -8.36
CA LEU A 110 12.08 3.55 -9.65
C LEU A 110 10.61 3.80 -10.01
N TYR A 111 9.74 2.81 -9.81
CA TYR A 111 8.31 2.91 -10.01
C TYR A 111 7.68 3.93 -9.05
N LEU A 112 8.04 3.94 -7.77
CA LEU A 112 7.55 4.91 -6.79
C LEU A 112 7.98 6.33 -7.15
N TYR A 113 9.24 6.52 -7.50
CA TYR A 113 9.73 7.82 -7.97
C TYR A 113 8.94 8.28 -9.21
N ALA A 114 8.82 7.41 -10.22
CA ALA A 114 8.12 7.73 -11.45
C ALA A 114 6.63 8.02 -11.21
N SER A 115 5.94 7.21 -10.40
CA SER A 115 4.52 7.41 -10.13
C SER A 115 4.27 8.71 -9.35
N ILE A 116 5.07 9.02 -8.34
CA ILE A 116 4.91 10.25 -7.55
C ILE A 116 5.28 11.49 -8.38
N ALA A 117 6.35 11.40 -9.18
CA ALA A 117 6.82 12.51 -9.99
C ALA A 117 5.92 12.79 -11.21
N PHE A 118 5.39 11.75 -11.86
CA PHE A 118 4.62 11.89 -13.11
C PHE A 118 3.11 11.84 -12.89
N LEU A 119 2.57 10.94 -12.06
CA LEU A 119 1.13 10.86 -11.77
C LEU A 119 0.72 11.76 -10.61
N GLY A 120 1.55 11.83 -9.56
CA GLY A 120 1.22 12.58 -8.34
C GLY A 120 1.45 14.09 -8.45
N GLN A 121 2.13 14.58 -9.50
CA GLN A 121 2.58 15.97 -9.67
C GLN A 121 3.23 16.59 -8.42
N GLN A 122 3.79 15.76 -7.53
CA GLN A 122 4.44 16.24 -6.32
C GLN A 122 5.85 16.75 -6.64
N SER A 123 6.41 17.53 -5.71
CA SER A 123 7.78 18.00 -5.83
C SER A 123 8.75 16.82 -5.99
N ARG A 124 9.66 16.91 -6.96
CA ARG A 124 10.67 15.86 -7.24
C ARG A 124 11.51 15.49 -6.02
N ARG A 125 11.66 16.42 -5.07
CA ARG A 125 12.34 16.20 -3.79
C ARG A 125 11.55 15.23 -2.89
N SER A 126 10.24 15.42 -2.78
CA SER A 126 9.35 14.50 -2.06
C SER A 126 9.42 13.09 -2.67
N ALA A 127 9.29 12.99 -4.00
CA ALA A 127 9.35 11.72 -4.71
C ALA A 127 10.67 10.97 -4.45
N LEU A 128 11.81 11.68 -4.46
CA LEU A 128 13.12 11.08 -4.22
C LEU A 128 13.27 10.60 -2.76
N ILE A 129 12.83 11.39 -1.78
CA ILE A 129 12.87 11.01 -0.37
C ILE A 129 12.03 9.76 -0.14
N VAL A 130 10.80 9.72 -0.67
CA VAL A 130 9.92 8.56 -0.53
C VAL A 130 10.56 7.33 -1.18
N ALA A 131 11.06 7.44 -2.41
CA ALA A 131 11.71 6.32 -3.09
C ALA A 131 12.92 5.77 -2.29
N LEU A 132 13.76 6.65 -1.74
CA LEU A 132 14.92 6.25 -0.92
C LEU A 132 14.49 5.59 0.39
N VAL A 133 13.54 6.18 1.12
CA VAL A 133 13.04 5.63 2.39
C VAL A 133 12.36 4.29 2.15
N THR A 134 11.53 4.16 1.11
CA THR A 134 10.89 2.90 0.78
C THR A 134 11.91 1.84 0.35
N SER A 135 12.94 2.20 -0.42
CA SER A 135 14.04 1.27 -0.75
C SER A 135 14.71 0.73 0.51
N LEU A 136 15.03 1.63 1.45
CA LEU A 136 15.68 1.26 2.70
C LEU A 136 14.80 0.33 3.53
N VAL A 137 13.50 0.63 3.64
CA VAL A 137 12.55 -0.23 4.36
C VAL A 137 12.42 -1.60 3.69
N ILE A 138 12.32 -1.66 2.37
CA ILE A 138 12.25 -2.92 1.62
C ILE A 138 13.51 -3.75 1.88
N TYR A 139 14.68 -3.15 1.76
CA TYR A 139 15.95 -3.82 2.04
C TYR A 139 15.99 -4.39 3.48
N LEU A 140 15.62 -3.57 4.48
CA LEU A 140 15.59 -4.02 5.87
C LEU A 140 14.57 -5.15 6.11
N VAL A 141 13.40 -5.08 5.48
CA VAL A 141 12.37 -6.11 5.68
C VAL A 141 12.77 -7.40 4.97
N PHE A 142 13.15 -7.33 3.70
CA PHE A 142 13.36 -8.53 2.88
C PHE A 142 14.74 -9.16 3.10
N GLU A 143 15.80 -8.36 3.17
CA GLU A 143 17.15 -8.90 3.28
C GLU A 143 17.54 -9.13 4.73
N VAL A 144 17.23 -8.18 5.63
CA VAL A 144 17.63 -8.29 7.05
C VAL A 144 16.62 -9.09 7.87
N ALA A 145 15.33 -8.78 7.81
CA ALA A 145 14.33 -9.44 8.65
C ALA A 145 13.88 -10.80 8.11
N LEU A 146 13.82 -10.95 6.78
CA LEU A 146 13.32 -12.15 6.11
C LEU A 146 14.43 -13.05 5.56
N ALA A 147 15.68 -12.59 5.48
CA ALA A 147 16.81 -13.30 4.87
C ALA A 147 16.44 -13.92 3.51
N TYR A 148 15.66 -13.18 2.72
CA TYR A 148 15.07 -13.67 1.48
C TYR A 148 15.79 -13.09 0.27
N ASP A 149 16.21 -13.96 -0.65
CA ASP A 149 16.79 -13.53 -1.92
C ASP A 149 15.69 -12.93 -2.81
N LEU A 150 15.71 -11.60 -2.92
CA LEU A 150 14.82 -10.88 -3.81
C LEU A 150 15.15 -11.21 -5.26
N PHE A 151 14.10 -11.34 -6.07
CA PHE A 151 14.26 -11.56 -7.50
C PHE A 151 15.07 -10.42 -8.13
N ALA A 152 16.26 -10.74 -8.66
CA ALA A 152 17.20 -9.79 -9.24
C ALA A 152 16.79 -9.29 -10.64
N GLY A 153 15.79 -9.91 -11.27
CA GLY A 153 15.39 -9.59 -12.64
C GLY A 153 16.19 -10.37 -13.68
N VAL A 154 15.61 -10.53 -14.87
CA VAL A 154 16.22 -11.31 -15.97
C VAL A 154 17.48 -10.64 -16.53
N LEU A 155 17.60 -9.32 -16.44
CA LEU A 155 18.76 -8.59 -16.97
C LEU A 155 19.97 -8.57 -16.03
N LEU A 156 19.75 -8.84 -14.74
CA LEU A 156 20.79 -8.79 -13.71
C LEU A 156 21.10 -10.19 -13.13
N SER A 157 20.44 -11.24 -13.64
CA SER A 157 20.63 -12.64 -13.28
C SER A 157 21.70 -13.33 -14.11
#